data_AF-A0A3S2UUW2-F1
#
_entry.id   AF-A0A3S2UUW2-F1
#
_cell.length_a   1.000
_cell.length_b   1.000
_cell.length_c   1.000
_cell.angle_alpha   90.00
_cell.angle_beta   90.00
_cell.angle_gamma   90.00
#
_symmetry.space_group_name_H-M   'P 1'
#
loop_
_entity.id
_entity.type
_entity.pdbx_description
1 polymer ?
#
loop_
_entity_poly.entity_id
_entity_poly.type
_entity_poly.pdbx_seq_one_letter_code
_entity_poly.pdbx_strand_id
1 'polypeptide(L)'
;MIALQTGGATAPDHWRAWEPARRPADGYWPEAWRPGQSLASAFGRSAAWYLQDVAVEVGGADYRVRLADRDTGNARVQDWNDSFRLGGPLAISPREQVTFLAALLRGVLDVEAGHFATLADGTRNGTAGACSVHARPGRGRSPPAAATAPLRAGMWAGAPGPKARRRRSPKIFRPAAMPTCGTAGGRERWTSWRPAG
;
A
#
# COMPACT_ATOMS: atom_id res chain seq x y z
N MET A 1 5.55 -2.67 4.36
CA MET A 1 5.34 -2.67 5.82
C MET A 1 5.45 -4.07 6.39
N ILE A 2 4.50 -4.99 6.15
CA ILE A 2 4.57 -6.37 6.67
C ILE A 2 5.94 -7.02 6.37
N ALA A 3 6.36 -7.00 5.10
CA ALA A 3 7.66 -7.53 4.67
C ALA A 3 8.86 -7.03 5.49
N LEU A 4 8.89 -5.72 5.79
CA LEU A 4 9.98 -5.10 6.55
C LEU A 4 9.92 -5.46 8.05
N GLN A 5 8.71 -5.66 8.58
CA GLN A 5 8.52 -6.00 10.00
C GLN A 5 8.75 -7.47 10.31
N THR A 6 8.59 -8.36 9.33
CA THR A 6 8.79 -9.82 9.50
C THR A 6 10.12 -10.30 8.94
N GLY A 7 10.87 -9.44 8.24
CA GLY A 7 12.14 -9.81 7.61
C GLY A 7 12.02 -10.42 6.21
N GLY A 8 10.81 -10.55 5.65
CA GLY A 8 10.62 -10.92 4.23
C GLY A 8 11.21 -9.90 3.23
N ALA A 9 11.57 -8.72 3.71
CA ALA A 9 12.58 -7.87 3.10
C ALA A 9 13.28 -7.08 4.21
N THR A 10 14.58 -6.87 4.09
CA THR A 10 15.38 -6.21 5.14
C THR A 10 15.37 -4.68 5.02
N ALA A 11 15.22 -4.17 3.81
CA ALA A 11 15.32 -2.74 3.49
C ALA A 11 14.67 -2.43 2.13
N PRO A 12 14.45 -1.16 1.78
CA PRO A 12 13.86 -0.78 0.48
C PRO A 12 14.70 -1.21 -0.73
N ASP A 13 16.02 -1.30 -0.57
CA ASP A 13 16.98 -1.74 -1.59
C ASP A 13 17.18 -3.26 -1.62
N HIS A 14 16.52 -4.03 -0.75
CA HIS A 14 16.62 -5.48 -0.69
C HIS A 14 16.37 -6.10 -2.07
N TRP A 15 17.43 -6.65 -2.65
CA TRP A 15 17.48 -7.08 -4.05
C TRP A 15 17.07 -8.55 -4.20
N ARG A 16 16.33 -8.85 -5.27
CA ARG A 16 16.06 -10.21 -5.73
C ARG A 16 16.34 -10.32 -7.22
N ALA A 17 17.06 -11.37 -7.62
CA ALA A 17 17.18 -11.74 -9.01
C ALA A 17 15.83 -12.29 -9.51
N TRP A 18 15.47 -12.00 -10.75
CA TRP A 18 14.35 -12.67 -11.39
C TRP A 18 14.83 -14.01 -11.96
N GLU A 19 14.19 -15.10 -11.55
CA GLU A 19 14.47 -16.45 -12.03
C GLU A 19 13.31 -16.93 -12.89
N PRO A 20 13.43 -16.93 -14.24
CA PRO A 20 12.34 -17.29 -15.15
C PRO A 20 11.80 -18.71 -14.92
N ALA A 21 12.67 -19.64 -14.49
CA ALA A 21 12.27 -21.02 -14.18
C ALA A 21 11.32 -21.10 -12.97
N ARG A 22 11.50 -20.23 -11.97
CA ARG A 22 10.65 -20.16 -10.76
C ARG A 22 9.44 -19.25 -10.97
N ARG A 23 9.62 -18.16 -11.73
CA ARG A 23 8.64 -17.11 -11.97
C ARG A 23 8.50 -16.86 -13.49
N PRO A 24 7.90 -17.79 -14.23
CA PRO A 24 7.74 -17.63 -15.68
C PRO A 24 6.90 -16.39 -15.98
N ALA A 25 7.36 -15.59 -16.95
CA ALA A 25 6.62 -14.41 -17.36
C ALA A 25 5.33 -14.83 -18.08
N ASP A 26 4.20 -14.28 -17.64
CA ASP A 26 2.91 -14.45 -18.30
C ASP A 26 2.73 -13.39 -19.41
N GLY A 27 1.81 -13.61 -20.35
CA GLY A 27 1.58 -12.71 -21.49
C GLY A 27 1.13 -11.30 -21.06
N TYR A 28 0.57 -11.15 -19.86
CA TYR A 28 0.18 -9.84 -19.31
C TYR A 28 1.32 -9.11 -18.57
N TRP A 29 2.48 -9.74 -18.35
CA TRP A 29 3.59 -9.11 -17.63
C TRP A 29 4.21 -7.99 -18.45
N PRO A 30 4.29 -6.76 -17.89
CA PRO A 30 5.15 -5.72 -18.43
C PRO A 30 6.60 -6.21 -18.49
N GLU A 31 7.33 -5.84 -19.53
CA GLU A 31 8.77 -6.14 -19.66
C GLU A 31 9.57 -5.62 -18.45
N ALA A 32 9.13 -4.51 -17.87
CA ALA A 32 9.67 -3.92 -16.64
C ALA A 32 9.68 -4.85 -15.41
N TRP A 33 8.97 -5.99 -15.44
CA TRP A 33 8.98 -7.00 -14.39
C TRP A 33 10.03 -8.09 -14.62
N ARG A 34 10.59 -8.22 -15.83
CA ARG A 34 11.55 -9.25 -16.23
C ARG A 34 13.02 -9.00 -15.84
N PRO A 35 13.45 -7.90 -15.20
CA PRO A 35 14.75 -7.85 -14.54
C PRO A 35 14.65 -8.19 -13.04
N GLY A 36 15.80 -8.42 -12.41
CA GLY A 36 15.91 -8.37 -10.95
C GLY A 36 15.49 -7.00 -10.41
N GLN A 37 15.01 -6.96 -9.18
CA GLN A 37 14.41 -5.76 -8.60
C GLN A 37 14.70 -5.64 -7.10
N SER A 38 14.68 -4.40 -6.60
CA SER A 38 14.63 -4.14 -5.16
C SER A 38 13.18 -4.13 -4.67
N LEU A 39 12.97 -4.18 -3.35
CA LEU A 39 11.64 -4.01 -2.77
C LEU A 39 11.00 -2.70 -3.25
N ALA A 40 11.76 -1.61 -3.28
CA ALA A 40 11.28 -0.29 -3.72
C ALA A 40 10.86 -0.30 -5.19
N SER A 41 11.68 -0.83 -6.10
CA SER A 41 11.35 -0.85 -7.53
C SER A 41 10.19 -1.79 -7.83
N ALA A 42 10.17 -2.97 -7.21
CA ALA A 42 9.06 -3.92 -7.31
C ALA A 42 7.75 -3.35 -6.74
N PHE A 43 7.82 -2.65 -5.61
CA PHE A 43 6.67 -1.98 -5.02
C PHE A 43 6.12 -0.91 -5.95
N GLY A 44 6.97 -0.02 -6.50
CA GLY A 44 6.56 1.06 -7.40
C GLY A 44 6.00 0.56 -8.74
N ARG A 45 6.61 -0.47 -9.33
CA ARG A 45 6.17 -1.08 -10.60
C ARG A 45 5.05 -2.11 -10.43
N SER A 46 4.65 -2.36 -9.19
CA SER A 46 3.69 -3.40 -8.80
C SER A 46 4.06 -4.79 -9.32
N ALA A 47 5.36 -5.11 -9.37
CA ALA A 47 5.86 -6.40 -9.83
C ALA A 47 5.33 -7.54 -8.97
N ALA A 48 4.44 -8.36 -9.54
CA ALA A 48 3.72 -9.38 -8.77
C ALA A 48 4.66 -10.44 -8.21
N TRP A 49 5.61 -10.95 -9.03
CA TRP A 49 6.50 -12.04 -8.63
C TRP A 49 7.32 -11.73 -7.38
N TYR A 50 7.87 -10.52 -7.28
CA TYR A 50 8.67 -10.12 -6.12
C TYR A 50 7.80 -10.12 -4.87
N LEU A 51 6.59 -9.56 -4.97
CA LEU A 51 5.67 -9.45 -3.84
C LEU A 51 5.03 -10.80 -3.49
N GLN A 52 4.96 -11.74 -4.43
CA GLN A 52 4.62 -13.14 -4.21
C GLN A 52 5.74 -13.86 -3.45
N ASP A 53 7.00 -13.69 -3.84
CA ASP A 53 8.13 -14.31 -3.11
C ASP A 53 8.25 -13.78 -1.67
N VAL A 54 8.05 -12.47 -1.48
CA VAL A 54 7.88 -11.90 -0.14
C VAL A 54 6.73 -12.57 0.60
N ALA A 55 5.60 -12.83 -0.07
CA ALA A 55 4.44 -13.42 0.58
C ALA A 55 4.71 -14.84 1.10
N VAL A 56 5.47 -15.64 0.34
CA VAL A 56 5.93 -16.97 0.76
C VAL A 56 6.84 -16.87 1.99
N GLU A 57 7.82 -15.97 1.97
CA GLU A 57 8.79 -15.83 3.07
C GLU A 57 8.19 -15.30 4.36
N VAL A 58 7.21 -14.39 4.27
CA VAL A 58 6.47 -13.95 5.45
C VAL A 58 5.60 -15.07 6.00
N GLY A 59 5.00 -15.88 5.12
CA GLY A 59 4.12 -16.97 5.53
C GLY A 59 2.71 -16.49 5.93
N GLY A 60 1.74 -17.39 5.78
CA GLY A 60 0.32 -17.06 5.96
C GLY A 60 -0.04 -16.71 7.41
N ALA A 61 0.58 -17.38 8.40
CA ALA A 61 0.34 -17.11 9.82
C ALA A 61 0.66 -15.67 10.21
N ASP A 62 1.84 -15.17 9.84
CA ASP A 62 2.24 -13.79 10.11
C ASP A 62 1.36 -12.77 9.39
N TYR A 63 0.94 -13.07 8.16
CA TYR A 63 -0.05 -12.24 7.47
C TYR A 63 -1.37 -12.17 8.22
N ARG A 64 -1.91 -13.31 8.66
CA ARG A 64 -3.21 -13.36 9.37
C ARG A 64 -3.17 -12.52 10.64
N VAL A 65 -2.14 -12.71 11.49
CA VAL A 65 -1.95 -11.92 12.72
C VAL A 65 -1.93 -10.43 12.40
N ARG A 66 -1.09 -10.03 11.46
CA ARG A 66 -0.85 -8.61 11.14
C ARG A 66 -1.98 -7.92 10.37
N LEU A 67 -2.82 -8.69 9.66
CA LEU A 67 -4.03 -8.19 9.01
C LEU A 67 -5.16 -8.04 10.04
N ALA A 68 -5.27 -8.99 10.97
CA ALA A 68 -6.23 -8.92 12.08
C ALA A 68 -5.91 -7.75 13.02
N ASP A 69 -4.64 -7.57 13.43
CA ASP A 69 -4.20 -6.46 14.30
C ASP A 69 -4.48 -5.06 13.71
N ARG A 70 -4.77 -4.98 12.41
CA ARG A 70 -5.00 -3.72 11.68
C ARG A 70 -6.40 -3.63 11.08
N ASP A 71 -7.29 -4.55 11.45
CA ASP A 71 -8.66 -4.64 10.91
C ASP A 71 -8.70 -4.55 9.37
N THR A 72 -7.75 -5.21 8.71
CA THR A 72 -7.54 -5.07 7.25
C THR A 72 -8.32 -6.14 6.48
N GLY A 73 -9.57 -5.81 6.14
CA GLY A 73 -10.44 -6.67 5.34
C GLY A 73 -10.77 -7.98 6.05
N ASN A 74 -10.97 -9.05 5.27
CA ASN A 74 -11.36 -10.35 5.82
C ASN A 74 -10.20 -11.20 6.40
N ALA A 75 -8.95 -10.69 6.36
CA ALA A 75 -7.73 -11.36 6.81
C ALA A 75 -7.54 -12.82 6.31
N ARG A 76 -8.21 -13.23 5.22
CA ARG A 76 -8.12 -14.60 4.70
C ARG A 76 -6.83 -14.78 3.92
N VAL A 77 -5.88 -15.46 4.54
CA VAL A 77 -4.61 -15.86 3.93
C VAL A 77 -4.37 -17.32 4.25
N GLN A 78 -4.15 -18.14 3.21
CA GLN A 78 -3.77 -19.54 3.37
C GLN A 78 -2.24 -19.64 3.49
N ASP A 79 -1.74 -20.62 4.23
CA ASP A 79 -0.30 -20.86 4.27
C ASP A 79 0.21 -21.30 2.89
N TRP A 80 1.44 -20.92 2.56
CA TRP A 80 2.10 -21.19 1.27
C TRP A 80 1.41 -20.61 0.03
N ASN A 81 0.35 -19.81 0.21
CA ASN A 81 -0.28 -19.08 -0.87
C ASN A 81 0.41 -17.73 -1.06
N ASP A 82 0.90 -17.46 -2.26
CA ASP A 82 1.56 -16.20 -2.61
C ASP A 82 0.64 -15.23 -3.38
N SER A 83 -0.54 -15.72 -3.78
CA SER A 83 -1.46 -15.07 -4.71
C SER A 83 -2.77 -14.63 -4.06
N PHE A 84 -2.91 -14.79 -2.74
CA PHE A 84 -4.13 -14.49 -1.97
C PHE A 84 -4.69 -13.07 -2.19
N ARG A 85 -3.82 -12.11 -2.54
CA ARG A 85 -4.16 -10.71 -2.78
C ARG A 85 -4.45 -10.36 -4.25
N LEU A 86 -4.16 -11.27 -5.18
CA LEU A 86 -4.33 -11.06 -6.62
C LEU A 86 -5.69 -11.58 -7.10
N GLY A 87 -6.17 -12.68 -6.53
CA GLY A 87 -7.44 -13.32 -6.88
C GLY A 87 -8.28 -13.79 -5.69
N GLY A 88 -7.90 -13.41 -4.46
CA GLY A 88 -8.51 -13.91 -3.24
C GLY A 88 -7.76 -15.11 -2.65
N PRO A 89 -8.08 -15.54 -1.41
CA PRO A 89 -9.32 -15.21 -0.70
C PRO A 89 -9.31 -13.88 0.07
N LEU A 90 -8.19 -13.15 0.12
CA LEU A 90 -8.12 -11.86 0.79
C LEU A 90 -9.01 -10.85 0.06
N ALA A 91 -9.94 -10.24 0.77
CA ALA A 91 -10.83 -9.21 0.26
C ALA A 91 -10.91 -8.04 1.24
N ILE A 92 -11.00 -6.84 0.69
CA ILE A 92 -11.15 -5.59 1.44
C ILE A 92 -12.08 -4.66 0.67
N SER A 93 -13.06 -4.09 1.36
CA SER A 93 -14.00 -3.13 0.81
C SER A 93 -13.38 -1.73 0.67
N PRO A 94 -13.95 -0.85 -0.17
CA PRO A 94 -13.49 0.54 -0.27
C PRO A 94 -13.52 1.30 1.07
N ARG A 95 -14.54 1.05 1.91
CA ARG A 95 -14.64 1.68 3.24
C ARG A 95 -13.50 1.22 4.14
N GLU A 96 -13.20 -0.08 4.16
CA GLU A 96 -12.07 -0.62 4.94
C GLU A 96 -10.72 -0.07 4.43
N GLN A 97 -10.55 0.12 3.12
CA GLN A 97 -9.34 0.78 2.59
C GLN A 97 -9.17 2.20 3.13
N VAL A 98 -10.24 3.00 3.15
CA VAL A 98 -10.21 4.37 3.69
C VAL A 98 -9.96 4.35 5.20
N THR A 99 -10.62 3.46 5.95
CA THR A 99 -10.42 3.30 7.40
C THR A 99 -8.97 2.94 7.72
N PHE A 100 -8.40 1.97 7.01
CA PHE A 100 -7.02 1.56 7.15
C PHE A 100 -6.06 2.73 6.91
N LEU A 101 -6.25 3.46 5.80
CA LEU A 101 -5.43 4.64 5.51
C LEU A 101 -5.57 5.68 6.61
N ALA A 102 -6.78 6.04 7.03
CA ALA A 102 -6.99 7.01 8.11
C ALA A 102 -6.34 6.58 9.43
N ALA A 103 -6.35 5.30 9.78
CA ALA A 103 -5.66 4.78 10.96
C ALA A 103 -4.13 4.88 10.82
N LEU A 104 -3.60 4.50 9.66
CA LEU A 104 -2.17 4.58 9.36
C LEU A 104 -1.65 6.02 9.47
N LEU A 105 -2.38 6.98 8.91
CA LEU A 105 -1.98 8.40 8.88
C LEU A 105 -2.06 9.09 10.23
N ARG A 106 -2.98 8.66 11.07
CA ARG A 106 -3.08 9.14 12.46
C ARG A 106 -2.05 8.48 13.38
N GLY A 107 -1.21 7.57 12.86
CA GLY A 107 -0.24 6.82 13.66
C GLY A 107 -0.88 5.88 14.68
N VAL A 108 -2.12 5.43 14.42
CA VAL A 108 -2.86 4.51 15.29
C VAL A 108 -2.36 3.08 15.13
N LEU A 109 -1.88 2.74 13.93
CA LEU A 109 -1.32 1.41 13.65
C LEU A 109 0.13 1.34 14.15
N ASP A 110 0.50 0.22 14.78
CA ASP A 110 1.89 -0.04 15.19
C ASP A 110 2.78 -0.33 13.97
N VAL A 111 3.26 0.76 13.37
CA VAL A 111 4.14 0.78 12.21
C VAL A 111 5.34 1.65 12.56
N GLU A 112 6.52 1.07 12.43
CA GLU A 112 7.79 1.78 12.62
C GLU A 112 7.90 2.95 11.62
N ALA A 113 8.41 4.09 12.08
CA ALA A 113 8.39 5.34 11.31
C ALA A 113 9.18 5.27 10.00
N GLY A 114 10.31 4.56 9.97
CA GLY A 114 11.08 4.27 8.76
C GLY A 114 10.32 3.38 7.76
N HIS A 115 9.56 2.39 8.24
CA HIS A 115 8.69 1.58 7.39
C HIS A 115 7.56 2.42 6.76
N PHE A 116 6.99 3.35 7.53
CA PHE A 116 5.98 4.29 7.00
C PHE A 116 6.58 5.26 5.99
N ALA A 117 7.75 5.84 6.27
CA ALA A 117 8.45 6.71 5.33
C ALA A 117 8.74 6.01 4.00
N THR A 118 9.22 4.75 4.06
CA THR A 118 9.41 3.90 2.87
C THR A 118 8.13 3.74 2.07
N LEU A 119 6.99 3.51 2.74
CA LEU A 119 5.69 3.40 2.07
C LEU A 119 5.28 4.73 1.42
N ALA A 120 5.42 5.84 2.15
CA ALA A 120 5.08 7.17 1.65
C ALA A 120 5.89 7.48 0.38
N ASP A 121 7.20 7.30 0.40
CA ASP A 121 8.05 7.54 -0.76
C ASP A 121 7.68 6.62 -1.94
N GLY A 122 7.47 5.32 -1.68
CA GLY A 122 7.09 4.36 -2.71
C GLY A 122 5.67 4.53 -3.28
N THR A 123 4.83 5.37 -2.68
CA THR A 123 3.46 5.66 -3.16
C THR A 123 3.29 7.06 -3.72
N ARG A 124 4.31 7.93 -3.68
CA ARG A 124 4.19 9.30 -4.18
C ARG A 124 3.89 9.29 -5.68
N ASN A 125 2.84 10.00 -6.07
CA ASN A 125 2.29 10.02 -7.44
C ASN A 125 2.01 11.46 -7.93
N GLY A 126 2.71 12.45 -7.36
CA GLY A 126 2.64 13.85 -7.77
C GLY A 126 2.22 14.78 -6.64
N THR A 127 1.72 15.96 -7.01
CA THR A 127 1.32 17.03 -6.09
C THR A 127 -0.01 17.64 -6.53
N ALA A 128 -0.82 18.07 -5.56
CA ALA A 128 -2.02 18.87 -5.75
C ALA A 128 -1.84 20.17 -4.94
N GLY A 129 -1.50 21.27 -5.62
CA GLY A 129 -1.03 22.48 -4.96
C GLY A 129 0.20 22.21 -4.10
N ALA A 130 0.16 22.61 -2.82
CA ALA A 130 1.24 22.37 -1.85
C ALA A 130 1.24 20.95 -1.26
N CYS A 131 0.25 20.11 -1.58
CA CYS A 131 0.06 18.80 -0.97
C CYS A 131 0.63 17.69 -1.87
N SER A 132 1.33 16.70 -1.29
CA SER A 132 1.79 15.52 -2.03
C SER A 132 0.65 14.52 -2.18
N VAL A 133 0.48 13.96 -3.38
CA VAL A 133 -0.51 12.92 -3.67
C VAL A 133 0.17 11.56 -3.63
N HIS A 134 -0.42 10.63 -2.90
CA HIS A 134 0.07 9.27 -2.75
C HIS A 134 -0.99 8.26 -3.19
N ALA A 135 -0.60 7.33 -4.05
CA ALA A 135 -1.49 6.30 -4.58
C ALA A 135 -0.71 5.04 -4.96
N ARG A 136 -1.33 3.88 -4.77
CA ARG A 136 -0.87 2.59 -5.30
C ARG A 136 -1.98 2.00 -6.16
N PRO A 137 -1.83 1.95 -7.50
CA PRO A 137 -2.85 1.36 -8.34
C PRO A 137 -2.91 -0.16 -8.13
N GLY A 138 -4.14 -0.71 -8.17
CA GLY A 138 -4.39 -2.14 -8.19
C GLY A 138 -5.24 -2.49 -9.41
N ARG A 139 -5.01 -3.67 -10.00
CA ARG A 139 -5.90 -4.28 -10.99
C ARG A 139 -6.15 -5.71 -10.56
N GLY A 140 -7.41 -6.11 -10.48
CA GLY A 140 -7.82 -7.49 -10.23
C GLY A 140 -8.79 -7.92 -11.32
N ARG A 141 -8.88 -9.23 -11.57
CA ARG A 141 -9.99 -9.78 -12.36
C ARG A 141 -11.23 -9.79 -11.48
N SER A 142 -12.30 -9.12 -11.91
CA SER A 142 -13.60 -9.31 -11.28
C SER A 142 -14.09 -10.74 -11.58
N PRO A 143 -14.70 -11.46 -10.61
CA PRO A 143 -15.43 -12.67 -10.94
C PRO A 143 -16.54 -12.37 -11.96
N PRO A 144 -16.84 -13.28 -12.90
CA PRO A 144 -17.88 -13.03 -13.89
C PRO A 144 -19.27 -12.89 -13.22
N ALA A 145 -19.92 -11.77 -13.54
CA ALA A 145 -21.31 -11.39 -13.27
C ALA A 145 -21.76 -11.30 -11.79
N ALA A 146 -21.35 -10.22 -11.12
CA ALA A 146 -22.22 -9.32 -10.35
C ALA A 146 -21.37 -8.26 -9.63
N ALA A 147 -20.92 -7.20 -10.32
CA ALA A 147 -20.47 -5.99 -9.64
C ALA A 147 -20.31 -4.81 -10.60
N THR A 148 -21.04 -3.76 -10.28
CA THR A 148 -20.83 -2.34 -10.58
C THR A 148 -19.35 -1.93 -10.62
N ALA A 149 -18.97 -1.28 -11.72
CA ALA A 149 -17.84 -0.36 -11.95
C ALA A 149 -16.40 -0.75 -11.49
N PRO A 150 -15.36 -0.42 -12.28
CA PRO A 150 -13.98 -0.68 -11.89
C PRO A 150 -13.59 0.13 -10.64
N LEU A 151 -13.06 -0.56 -9.63
CA LEU A 151 -12.44 0.03 -8.45
C LEU A 151 -11.25 0.90 -8.87
N ARG A 152 -11.38 2.22 -8.73
CA ARG A 152 -10.26 3.17 -8.83
C ARG A 152 -9.67 3.39 -7.44
N ALA A 153 -8.34 3.36 -7.38
CA ALA A 153 -7.50 3.34 -6.18
C ALA A 153 -7.80 4.45 -5.16
N GLY A 154 -7.58 4.15 -3.87
CA GLY A 154 -7.54 5.15 -2.80
C GLY A 154 -6.38 6.12 -3.00
N MET A 155 -6.70 7.39 -3.18
CA MET A 155 -5.76 8.51 -3.16
C MET A 155 -5.76 9.12 -1.77
N TRP A 156 -4.58 9.46 -1.24
CA TRP A 156 -4.50 10.32 -0.06
C TRP A 156 -3.50 11.45 -0.29
N ALA A 157 -3.80 12.61 0.28
CA ALA A 157 -2.93 13.78 0.25
C ALA A 157 -2.41 14.05 1.66
N GLY A 158 -1.10 14.28 1.80
CA GLY A 158 -0.48 14.55 3.08
C GLY A 158 0.87 15.26 2.94
N ALA A 159 1.22 16.06 3.95
CA ALA A 159 2.57 16.60 4.11
C ALA A 159 3.42 15.64 4.96
N PRO A 160 4.73 15.48 4.72
CA PRO A 160 5.58 14.73 5.63
C PRO A 160 5.54 15.40 7.01
N GLY A 161 5.04 14.67 8.01
CA GLY A 161 5.06 15.12 9.40
C GLY A 161 6.50 15.30 9.91
N PRO A 162 6.73 16.21 10.87
CA PRO A 162 8.07 16.46 11.39
C PRO A 162 8.67 15.20 12.02
N LYS A 163 9.97 14.95 11.78
CA LYS A 163 10.71 13.82 12.37
C LYS A 163 10.73 13.96 13.89
N ALA A 164 9.89 13.20 14.59
CA ALA A 164 9.84 13.20 16.05
C ALA A 164 11.08 12.50 16.63
N ARG A 165 11.98 13.28 17.24
CA ARG A 165 13.02 12.74 18.14
C ARG A 165 12.35 12.08 19.34
N ARG A 166 12.68 10.81 19.60
CA ARG A 166 12.25 10.07 20.80
C ARG A 166 12.70 10.81 22.07
N ARG A 167 11.74 11.22 22.90
CA ARG A 167 11.92 11.34 24.36
C ARG A 167 10.75 10.63 25.04
N ARG A 168 11.08 9.67 25.90
CA ARG A 168 10.13 8.93 26.75
C ARG A 168 9.64 9.83 27.89
N SER A 169 8.33 9.96 28.05
CA SER A 169 7.56 9.86 29.32
C SER A 169 6.13 10.38 29.12
N PRO A 170 5.12 9.83 29.83
CA PRO A 170 3.72 10.03 29.49
C PRO A 170 3.19 11.30 30.16
N LYS A 171 2.82 12.28 29.35
CA LYS A 171 1.87 13.33 29.74
C LYS A 171 0.86 13.46 28.62
N ILE A 172 -0.41 13.37 28.99
CA ILE A 172 -1.61 13.51 28.17
C ILE A 172 -1.37 14.61 27.12
N PHE A 173 -1.17 14.20 25.88
CA PHE A 173 -0.94 15.12 24.77
C PHE A 173 -2.32 15.55 24.25
N ARG A 174 -2.69 16.80 24.50
CA ARG A 174 -3.76 17.46 23.73
C ARG A 174 -3.30 17.50 22.26
N PRO A 175 -4.11 17.09 21.28
CA PRO A 175 -3.68 17.09 19.90
C PRO A 175 -3.36 18.53 19.48
N ALA A 176 -2.10 18.79 19.17
CA ALA A 176 -1.71 19.94 18.36
C ALA A 176 -2.38 19.78 17.00
N ALA A 177 -3.06 20.83 16.54
CA ALA A 177 -3.73 20.86 15.25
C ALA A 177 -2.74 20.45 14.15
N MET A 178 -3.11 19.43 13.35
CA MET A 178 -2.45 19.18 12.09
C MET A 178 -2.55 20.44 11.24
N PRO A 179 -1.49 20.87 10.52
CA PRO A 179 -1.65 21.90 9.51
C PRO A 179 -2.65 21.39 8.47
N THR A 180 -3.86 21.93 8.51
CA THR A 180 -4.90 21.67 7.52
C THR A 180 -4.40 22.21 6.19
N CYS A 181 -4.29 21.36 5.17
CA CYS A 181 -4.16 21.81 3.78
C CYS A 181 -5.41 22.67 3.51
N GLY A 182 -5.24 23.98 3.47
CA GLY A 182 -6.34 24.94 3.56
C GLY A 182 -7.35 24.77 2.42
N THR A 183 -8.63 24.72 2.75
CA THR A 183 -9.72 24.97 1.81
C THR A 183 -9.65 26.44 1.38
N ALA A 184 -9.11 26.70 0.18
CA ALA A 184 -9.47 27.91 -0.54
C ALA A 184 -10.96 27.80 -0.88
N GLY A 185 -11.75 28.76 -0.39
CA GLY A 185 -13.20 28.78 -0.53
C GLY A 185 -13.62 28.70 -1.99
N GLY A 186 -14.34 27.63 -2.32
CA GLY A 186 -14.99 27.46 -3.60
C GLY A 186 -15.95 26.28 -3.50
N ARG A 187 -17.26 26.53 -3.65
CA ARG A 187 -18.25 25.47 -3.83
C ARG A 187 -17.93 24.75 -5.14
N GLU A 188 -17.19 23.65 -5.10
CA GLU A 188 -16.86 22.88 -6.31
C GLU A 188 -17.86 21.75 -6.53
N ARG A 189 -18.60 21.92 -7.62
CA ARG A 189 -19.38 20.90 -8.32
C ARG A 189 -18.45 19.78 -8.78
N TRP A 190 -18.87 18.55 -8.56
CA TRP A 190 -18.30 17.37 -9.18
C TRP A 190 -18.49 17.45 -10.71
N THR A 191 -17.45 17.80 -11.45
CA THR A 191 -17.42 17.62 -12.90
C THR A 191 -16.58 16.40 -13.27
N SER A 192 -17.20 15.50 -14.01
CA SER A 192 -16.59 14.31 -14.59
C SER A 192 -15.44 14.68 -15.52
N TRP A 193 -14.26 14.12 -15.29
CA TRP A 193 -13.12 14.23 -16.20
C TRP A 193 -13.28 13.23 -17.35
N ARG A 194 -13.37 13.72 -18.60
CA ARG A 194 -13.23 12.91 -19.82
C ARG A 194 -11.77 13.00 -20.29
N PRO A 195 -11.14 11.88 -20.70
CA PRO A 195 -9.83 11.96 -21.34
C PRO A 195 -9.98 12.54 -22.75
N ALA A 196 -8.98 13.32 -23.16
CA ALA A 196 -8.78 13.72 -24.55
C ALA A 196 -8.25 12.50 -25.34
N GLY A 197 -8.82 12.28 -26.53
CA GLY A 197 -8.49 11.20 -27.47
C GLY A 197 -9.67 10.29 -27.72
#